data_AF-A0A971QMJ6-F1
#
_entry.id   AF-A0A971QMJ6-F1
#
_cell.length_a   1.000
_cell.length_b   1.000
_cell.length_c   1.000
_cell.angle_alpha   90.00
_cell.angle_beta   90.00
_cell.angle_gamma   90.00
#
_symmetry.space_group_name_H-M   'P 1'
#
loop_
_entity.id
_entity.type
_entity.pdbx_description
1 polymer ?
#
loop_
_entity_poly.entity_id
_entity_poly.type
_entity_poly.pdbx_seq_one_letter_code
_entity_poly.pdbx_strand_id
1 'polypeptide(L)'
;QTAARLVKKEIPLRWAATHGEQFHVKMLYVELDNDLATLLLGSGNFTRRNLDNFNAECDLAFTAPLGHAVMVRARNTFERWWNNPEGEIHTADYAVYEDESVLRRFAAWMKETTGLSSF
;
A
#
# COMPACT_ATOMS: atom_id res chain seq x y z
N GLN A 1 -0.43 -10.92 8.29
CA GLN A 1 -0.97 -10.40 9.57
C GLN A 1 -1.57 -9.01 9.41
N THR A 2 -0.83 -8.02 8.90
CA THR A 2 -1.32 -6.66 8.64
C THR A 2 -2.55 -6.63 7.73
N ALA A 3 -2.53 -7.36 6.61
CA ALA A 3 -3.68 -7.48 5.72
C ALA A 3 -4.96 -7.93 6.45
N ALA A 4 -4.89 -9.00 7.26
CA ALA A 4 -6.02 -9.48 8.05
C ALA A 4 -6.52 -8.43 9.08
N ARG A 5 -5.63 -7.61 9.65
CA ARG A 5 -6.03 -6.50 10.55
C ARG A 5 -6.77 -5.40 9.79
N LEU A 6 -6.33 -5.06 8.57
CA LEU A 6 -6.99 -4.07 7.70
C LEU A 6 -8.38 -4.55 7.26
N VAL A 7 -8.48 -5.80 6.80
CA VAL A 7 -9.77 -6.40 6.41
C VAL A 7 -10.73 -6.49 7.59
N LYS A 8 -10.25 -6.84 8.78
CA LYS A 8 -11.06 -6.81 10.02
C LYS A 8 -11.57 -5.40 10.38
N LYS A 9 -10.89 -4.36 9.90
CA LYS A 9 -11.28 -2.95 10.04
C LYS A 9 -12.09 -2.45 8.82
N GLU A 10 -12.56 -3.37 7.98
CA GLU A 10 -13.37 -3.09 6.80
C GLU A 10 -12.66 -2.21 5.77
N ILE A 11 -11.33 -2.18 5.79
CA ILE A 11 -10.51 -1.52 4.79
C ILE A 11 -10.41 -2.45 3.57
N PRO A 12 -10.88 -2.02 2.38
CA PRO A 12 -10.76 -2.83 1.17
C PRO A 12 -9.29 -3.14 0.88
N LEU A 13 -9.01 -4.39 0.53
CA LEU A 13 -7.65 -4.85 0.31
C LEU A 13 -7.57 -5.80 -0.89
N ARG A 14 -6.54 -5.59 -1.70
CA ARG A 14 -6.17 -6.45 -2.83
C ARG A 14 -4.68 -6.78 -2.76
N TRP A 15 -4.31 -7.95 -3.25
CA TRP A 15 -2.92 -8.35 -3.41
C TRP A 15 -2.40 -7.92 -4.78
N ALA A 16 -1.16 -7.49 -4.90
CA ALA A 16 -0.53 -7.38 -6.22
C ALA A 16 -0.37 -8.79 -6.82
N ALA A 17 -0.85 -8.99 -8.05
CA ALA A 17 -0.84 -10.28 -8.73
C ALA A 17 0.48 -10.46 -9.48
N THR A 18 1.58 -10.68 -8.74
CA THR A 18 2.90 -10.80 -9.35
C THR A 18 3.26 -12.23 -9.77
N HIS A 19 4.05 -12.37 -10.83
CA HIS A 19 4.42 -13.66 -11.44
C HIS A 19 5.94 -13.92 -11.42
N GLY A 20 6.62 -13.39 -10.41
CA GLY A 20 8.09 -13.46 -10.24
C GLY A 20 8.73 -12.07 -10.13
N GLU A 21 8.04 -11.05 -10.61
CA GLU A 21 8.36 -9.64 -10.41
C GLU A 21 7.92 -9.13 -9.02
N GLN A 22 8.35 -7.91 -8.69
CA GLN A 22 7.97 -7.22 -7.47
C GLN A 22 7.06 -6.03 -7.78
N PHE A 23 5.97 -5.91 -7.02
CA PHE A 23 5.19 -4.67 -6.98
C PHE A 23 5.85 -3.70 -6.01
N HIS A 24 6.66 -2.77 -6.53
CA HIS A 24 7.58 -1.98 -5.71
C HIS A 24 7.17 -0.50 -5.58
N VAL A 25 5.93 -0.13 -5.90
CA VAL A 25 5.42 1.24 -5.73
C VAL A 25 5.10 1.51 -4.25
N LYS A 26 5.50 2.69 -3.75
CA LYS A 26 5.09 3.21 -2.45
C LYS A 26 4.43 4.56 -2.66
N MET A 27 3.10 4.53 -2.73
CA MET A 27 2.28 5.66 -3.08
C MET A 27 1.11 5.75 -2.10
N LEU A 28 0.86 6.94 -1.58
CA LEU A 28 -0.35 7.28 -0.84
C LEU A 28 -0.99 8.49 -1.51
N TYR A 29 -2.27 8.36 -1.84
CA TYR A 29 -3.08 9.42 -2.41
C TYR A 29 -4.24 9.72 -1.49
N VAL A 30 -4.41 10.97 -1.09
CA VAL A 30 -5.45 11.41 -0.16
C VAL A 30 -6.20 12.58 -0.78
N GLU A 31 -7.50 12.40 -1.05
CA GLU A 31 -8.40 13.49 -1.42
C GLU A 31 -8.85 14.23 -0.15
N LEU A 32 -8.94 15.55 -0.23
CA LEU A 32 -9.29 16.46 0.87
C LEU A 32 -10.63 17.15 0.55
N ASP A 33 -11.34 17.62 1.58
CA ASP A 33 -12.69 18.22 1.46
C ASP A 33 -12.73 19.57 0.68
N ASN A 34 -11.61 20.05 0.17
CA ASN A 34 -11.45 21.36 -0.47
C ASN A 34 -10.97 21.30 -1.94
N ASP A 35 -11.36 20.26 -2.68
CA ASP A 35 -10.94 20.00 -4.06
C ASP A 35 -9.41 19.91 -4.25
N LEU A 36 -8.68 19.58 -3.18
CA LEU A 36 -7.26 19.27 -3.22
C LEU A 36 -7.04 17.77 -3.00
N ALA A 37 -5.90 17.29 -3.47
CA ALA A 37 -5.34 16.02 -3.02
C ALA A 37 -3.89 16.19 -2.61
N THR A 38 -3.42 15.28 -1.77
CA THR A 38 -2.00 15.09 -1.46
C THR A 38 -1.55 13.74 -1.99
N LEU A 39 -0.50 13.77 -2.82
CA LEU A 39 0.22 12.60 -3.29
C LEU A 39 1.53 12.51 -2.52
N LEU A 40 1.71 11.44 -1.75
CA LEU A 40 2.98 11.03 -1.17
C LEU A 40 3.57 9.91 -2.02
N LEU A 41 4.78 10.10 -2.51
CA LEU A 41 5.50 9.14 -3.35
C LEU A 41 7.00 9.16 -3.02
N GLY A 42 7.63 8.00 -2.97
CA GLY A 42 9.06 7.92 -2.73
C GLY A 42 9.59 6.50 -2.55
N SER A 43 10.67 6.37 -1.79
CA SER A 43 11.33 5.09 -1.53
C SER A 43 10.79 4.37 -0.28
N GLY A 44 10.17 5.09 0.66
CA GLY A 44 9.77 4.55 1.95
C GLY A 44 8.57 3.60 1.87
N ASN A 45 8.71 2.37 2.38
CA ASN A 45 7.54 1.51 2.61
C ASN A 45 6.75 2.02 3.82
N PHE A 46 5.45 1.68 3.86
CA PHE A 46 4.60 1.96 5.01
C PHE A 46 4.83 0.96 6.14
N THR A 47 6.07 0.93 6.62
CA THR A 47 6.49 0.08 7.73
C THR A 47 7.12 0.94 8.81
N ARG A 48 7.12 0.43 10.05
CA ARG A 48 7.67 1.17 11.18
C ARG A 48 9.12 1.55 10.95
N ARG A 49 9.92 0.66 10.34
CA ARG A 49 11.35 0.92 10.11
C ARG A 49 11.58 2.14 9.21
N ASN A 50 10.86 2.23 8.09
CA ASN A 50 10.99 3.35 7.17
C ASN A 50 10.42 4.64 7.77
N LEU A 51 9.26 4.56 8.43
CA LEU A 51 8.58 5.73 9.00
C LEU A 51 9.27 6.28 10.26
N ASP A 52 9.93 5.45 11.06
CA ASP A 52 10.70 5.86 12.26
C ASP A 52 12.16 6.26 11.90
N ASN A 53 12.46 6.54 10.62
CA ASN A 53 13.74 7.06 10.14
C ASN A 53 14.96 6.14 10.41
N PHE A 54 14.75 4.82 10.43
CA PHE A 54 15.85 3.85 10.54
C PHE A 54 16.52 3.54 9.19
N ASN A 55 15.93 4.03 8.10
CA ASN A 55 16.47 3.94 6.75
C ASN A 55 16.57 5.36 6.14
N ALA A 56 17.49 5.54 5.19
CA ALA A 56 17.57 6.77 4.40
C ALA A 56 16.52 6.72 3.28
N GLU A 57 15.37 7.36 3.52
CA GLU A 57 14.28 7.47 2.55
C GLU A 57 14.26 8.83 1.86
N CYS A 58 13.78 8.86 0.61
CA CYS A 58 13.54 10.08 -0.14
C CYS A 58 12.10 10.08 -0.63
N ASP A 59 11.27 10.87 0.05
CA ASP A 59 9.83 10.96 -0.22
C ASP A 59 9.43 12.40 -0.54
N LEU A 60 8.47 12.54 -1.45
CA LEU A 60 7.86 13.81 -1.84
C LEU A 60 6.37 13.79 -1.49
N ALA A 61 5.94 14.75 -0.68
CA ALA A 61 4.54 15.09 -0.52
C ALA A 61 4.21 16.28 -1.43
N PHE A 62 3.29 16.07 -2.36
CA PHE A 62 2.83 17.10 -3.29
C PHE A 62 1.32 17.31 -3.12
N THR A 63 0.91 18.54 -2.79
CA THR A 63 -0.51 18.91 -2.65
C THR A 63 -0.91 19.85 -3.77
N ALA A 64 -2.01 19.53 -4.46
CA ALA A 64 -2.51 20.28 -5.61
C ALA A 64 -4.00 20.03 -5.82
N PRO A 65 -4.70 20.85 -6.63
CA PRO A 65 -6.09 20.60 -6.99
C PRO A 65 -6.32 19.23 -7.63
N LEU A 66 -7.49 18.63 -7.42
CA LEU A 66 -7.85 17.31 -7.96
C LEU A 66 -7.68 17.22 -9.49
N GLY A 67 -7.97 18.33 -10.19
CA GLY A 67 -7.82 18.44 -11.65
C GLY A 67 -6.37 18.61 -12.14
N HIS A 68 -5.39 18.78 -11.24
CA HIS A 68 -3.99 18.88 -11.63
C HIS A 68 -3.52 17.59 -12.31
N ALA A 69 -2.77 17.70 -13.42
CA ALA A 69 -2.42 16.57 -14.27
C ALA A 69 -1.75 15.40 -13.50
N VAL A 70 -0.90 15.73 -12.52
CA VAL A 70 -0.24 14.72 -11.65
C VAL A 70 -1.26 13.97 -10.79
N MET A 71 -2.26 14.67 -10.23
CA MET A 71 -3.28 14.07 -9.37
C MET A 71 -4.20 13.15 -10.17
N VAL A 72 -4.66 13.62 -11.33
CA VAL A 72 -5.45 12.83 -12.26
C VAL A 72 -4.69 11.57 -12.67
N ARG A 73 -3.40 11.69 -13.00
CA ARG A 73 -2.56 10.54 -13.38
C ARG A 73 -2.40 9.55 -12.23
N ALA A 74 -2.10 10.02 -11.02
CA ALA A 74 -1.91 9.16 -9.86
C ALA A 74 -3.19 8.36 -9.53
N ARG A 75 -4.33 9.06 -9.47
CA ARG A 75 -5.65 8.45 -9.26
C ARG A 75 -5.97 7.42 -10.33
N ASN A 76 -5.88 7.80 -11.61
CA ASN A 76 -6.17 6.88 -12.72
C ASN A 76 -5.24 5.66 -12.74
N THR A 77 -3.98 5.82 -12.33
CA THR A 77 -3.02 4.71 -12.23
C THR A 77 -3.46 3.71 -11.15
N PHE A 78 -3.82 4.21 -9.97
CA PHE A 78 -4.36 3.37 -8.90
C PHE A 78 -5.65 2.66 -9.33
N GLU A 79 -6.61 3.40 -9.92
CA GLU A 79 -7.88 2.83 -10.38
C GLU A 79 -7.69 1.73 -11.42
N ARG A 80 -6.72 1.87 -12.34
CA ARG A 80 -6.39 0.81 -13.30
C ARG A 80 -5.88 -0.45 -12.61
N TRP A 81 -4.96 -0.32 -11.64
CA TRP A 81 -4.46 -1.47 -10.89
C TRP A 81 -5.54 -2.12 -10.03
N TRP A 82 -6.42 -1.31 -9.45
CA TRP A 82 -7.48 -1.77 -8.58
C TRP A 82 -8.57 -2.53 -9.34
N ASN A 83 -9.02 -1.96 -10.47
CA ASN A 83 -10.18 -2.46 -11.21
C ASN A 83 -9.84 -3.47 -12.30
N ASN A 84 -8.56 -3.66 -12.65
CA ASN A 84 -8.15 -4.62 -13.68
C ASN A 84 -8.94 -4.48 -15.00
N PRO A 85 -9.01 -3.28 -15.61
CA PRO A 85 -9.81 -3.07 -16.80
C PRO A 85 -9.29 -3.90 -17.98
N GLU A 86 -10.16 -4.18 -18.94
CA GLU A 86 -9.77 -4.72 -20.26
C GLU A 86 -9.02 -6.07 -20.21
N GLY A 87 -9.29 -6.90 -19.21
CA GLY A 87 -8.66 -8.22 -19.06
C GLY A 87 -7.24 -8.18 -18.50
N GLU A 88 -6.78 -7.02 -18.03
CA GLU A 88 -5.53 -6.89 -17.30
C GLU A 88 -5.61 -7.59 -15.93
N ILE A 89 -4.47 -8.01 -15.39
CA ILE A 89 -4.40 -8.58 -14.04
C ILE A 89 -3.24 -7.92 -13.31
N HIS A 90 -3.54 -6.84 -12.59
CA HIS A 90 -2.60 -6.14 -11.72
C HIS A 90 -2.74 -6.59 -10.26
N THR A 91 -3.97 -6.83 -9.83
CA THR A 91 -4.27 -7.19 -8.44
C THR A 91 -5.30 -8.32 -8.31
N ALA A 92 -5.23 -9.09 -7.23
CA ALA A 92 -6.14 -10.17 -6.88
C ALA A 92 -6.91 -9.86 -5.58
N ASP A 93 -8.09 -10.47 -5.41
CA ASP A 93 -8.89 -10.32 -4.20
C ASP A 93 -8.15 -10.85 -2.97
N TYR A 94 -8.43 -10.27 -1.79
CA TYR A 94 -7.80 -10.68 -0.53
C TYR A 94 -7.85 -12.20 -0.28
N ALA A 95 -8.99 -12.83 -0.59
CA ALA A 95 -9.22 -14.26 -0.35
C ALA A 95 -8.25 -15.17 -1.11
N VAL A 96 -7.68 -14.72 -2.25
CA VAL A 96 -6.78 -15.55 -3.09
C VAL A 96 -5.50 -15.95 -2.35
N TYR A 97 -4.97 -15.05 -1.51
CA TYR A 97 -3.74 -15.28 -0.74
C TYR A 97 -3.95 -15.06 0.77
N GLU A 98 -5.19 -15.27 1.25
CA GLU A 98 -5.47 -15.18 2.67
C GLU A 98 -4.68 -16.23 3.46
N ASP A 99 -3.98 -15.79 4.52
CA ASP A 99 -3.28 -16.67 5.45
C ASP A 99 -3.97 -16.71 6.82
N GLU A 100 -4.60 -17.85 7.09
CA GLU A 100 -5.30 -18.15 8.34
C GLU A 100 -4.39 -18.73 9.43
N SER A 101 -3.12 -19.00 9.13
CA SER A 101 -2.22 -19.67 10.08
C SER A 101 -1.98 -18.86 11.36
N VAL A 102 -2.49 -19.37 12.48
CA VAL A 102 -2.30 -18.79 13.82
C VAL A 102 -0.84 -18.75 14.22
N LEU A 103 -0.06 -19.78 13.87
CA LEU A 103 1.37 -19.85 14.18
C LEU A 103 2.15 -18.76 13.45
N ARG A 104 1.90 -18.56 12.14
CA ARG A 104 2.55 -17.48 11.37
C ARG A 104 2.14 -16.10 11.89
N ARG A 105 0.88 -15.93 12.29
CA ARG A 105 0.40 -14.70 12.94
C ARG A 105 1.10 -14.43 14.28
N PHE A 106 1.31 -15.45 15.10
CA PHE A 106 2.05 -15.32 16.37
C PHE A 106 3.53 -14.98 16.13
N ALA A 107 4.20 -15.67 15.20
CA ALA A 107 5.59 -15.39 14.84
C ALA A 107 5.78 -13.96 14.31
N ALA A 108 4.86 -13.48 13.48
CA ALA A 108 4.87 -12.10 12.99
C ALA A 108 4.67 -11.08 14.13
N TRP A 109 3.75 -11.34 15.06
CA TRP A 109 3.54 -10.48 16.25
C TRP A 109 4.80 -10.38 17.12
N MET A 110 5.49 -11.50 17.36
CA MET A 110 6.75 -11.52 18.11
C MET A 110 7.81 -10.65 17.42
N LYS A 111 7.97 -10.77 16.09
CA LYS A 111 8.92 -9.97 15.31
C LYS A 111 8.59 -8.47 15.34
N GLU A 112 7.32 -8.11 15.20
CA GLU A 112 6.84 -6.71 15.31
C GLU A 112 7.12 -6.13 16.70
N THR A 113 6.82 -6.87 17.76
CA THR A 113 6.91 -6.40 19.15
C THR A 113 8.36 -6.26 19.64
N THR A 114 9.25 -7.16 19.22
CA THR A 114 10.66 -7.17 19.62
C THR A 114 11.54 -6.25 18.78
N GLY A 115 11.02 -5.70 17.67
CA GLY A 115 11.82 -4.92 16.71
C GLY A 115 12.77 -5.77 15.86
N LEU A 116 12.66 -7.10 15.91
CA LEU A 116 13.41 -8.03 15.04
C LEU A 116 12.84 -8.11 13.62
N SER A 117 11.71 -7.44 13.36
CA SER A 117 11.19 -7.29 12.01
C SER A 117 12.14 -6.44 11.16
N SER A 118 12.52 -6.94 10.00
CA SER A 118 13.23 -6.15 8.97
C SER A 118 12.31 -5.14 8.25
N PHE A 119 11.01 -5.16 8.57
CA PHE A 119 9.96 -4.31 8.03
C PHE A 119 9.27 -3.58 9.17
#